data_AF-A0ABD2FZ87-F1
#
_entry.id   AF-A0ABD2FZ87-F1
#
_cell.length_a   1.000
_cell.length_b   1.000
_cell.length_c   1.000
_cell.angle_alpha   90.00
_cell.angle_beta   90.00
_cell.angle_gamma   90.00
#
_symmetry.space_group_name_H-M   'P 1'
#
loop_
_entity.id
_entity.type
_entity.pdbx_description
1 polymer ?
#
loop_
_entity_poly.entity_id
_entity_poly.type
_entity_poly.pdbx_seq_one_letter_code
_entity_poly.pdbx_strand_id
1 'polypeptide(L)'
;MGVIIIESLEDFQAELKKAGDKLVVVDFTATWCGPCKMIGPEFHNQSTLPENANVVFLQVDVDDADEVSSFCKIGCMPTFQYYKNGSKVDEFSGANKDSMIQKLKALRT
;
A
#
# COMPACT_ATOMS: atom_id res chain seq x y z
N MET A 1 -9.52 3.99 -10.33
CA MET A 1 -8.41 3.06 -10.64
C MET A 1 -8.42 1.96 -9.60
N GLY A 2 -8.01 0.75 -9.95
CA GLY A 2 -8.07 -0.41 -9.04
C GLY A 2 -6.82 -0.51 -8.17
N VAL A 3 -6.88 -1.41 -7.19
CA VAL A 3 -5.72 -1.86 -6.41
C VAL A 3 -4.97 -2.90 -7.25
N ILE A 4 -3.64 -2.78 -7.33
CA ILE A 4 -2.77 -3.72 -8.05
C ILE A 4 -2.25 -4.74 -7.04
N ILE A 5 -2.44 -6.03 -7.32
CA ILE A 5 -1.93 -7.11 -6.48
C ILE A 5 -0.48 -7.39 -6.87
N ILE A 6 0.39 -7.45 -5.87
CA ILE A 6 1.82 -7.70 -6.03
C ILE A 6 2.13 -9.05 -5.38
N GLU A 7 2.63 -9.98 -6.19
CA GLU A 7 2.97 -11.34 -5.77
C GLU A 7 4.48 -11.58 -5.74
N SER A 8 5.28 -10.71 -6.39
CA SER A 8 6.73 -10.86 -6.50
C SER A 8 7.49 -9.55 -6.23
N LEU A 9 8.76 -9.69 -5.83
CA LEU A 9 9.66 -8.54 -5.64
C LEU A 9 9.95 -7.78 -6.94
N GLU A 10 9.98 -8.49 -8.06
CA GLU A 10 10.19 -7.89 -9.38
C GLU A 10 9.02 -6.96 -9.75
N ASP A 11 7.78 -7.44 -9.58
CA ASP A 11 6.57 -6.65 -9.84
C ASP A 11 6.50 -5.43 -8.93
N PHE A 12 6.84 -5.61 -7.66
CA PHE A 12 6.90 -4.52 -6.69
C PHE A 12 7.84 -3.40 -7.15
N GLN A 13 9.07 -3.74 -7.52
CA GLN A 13 10.07 -2.77 -7.98
C GLN A 13 9.69 -2.16 -9.33
N ALA A 14 9.08 -2.93 -10.22
CA ALA A 14 8.62 -2.45 -11.51
C ALA A 14 7.51 -1.39 -11.36
N GLU A 15 6.52 -1.64 -10.51
CA GLU A 15 5.44 -0.69 -10.26
C GLU A 15 5.93 0.57 -9.53
N LEU A 16 6.88 0.45 -8.58
CA LEU A 16 7.54 1.61 -7.97
C LEU A 16 8.28 2.48 -9.01
N LYS A 17 9.00 1.87 -9.95
CA LYS A 17 9.70 2.60 -11.02
C LYS A 17 8.72 3.25 -12.00
N LYS A 18 7.66 2.54 -12.38
CA LYS A 18 6.63 2.99 -13.30
C LYS A 18 5.78 4.13 -12.73
N ALA A 19 5.60 4.16 -11.41
CA ALA A 19 4.91 5.26 -10.74
C ALA A 19 5.66 6.60 -10.88
N GLY A 20 7.00 6.58 -10.96
CA GLY A 20 7.82 7.79 -11.08
C GLY A 20 7.58 8.76 -9.92
N ASP A 21 7.12 9.97 -10.23
CA ASP A 21 6.81 11.02 -9.24
C ASP A 21 5.48 10.83 -8.51
N LYS A 22 4.66 9.86 -8.94
CA LYS A 22 3.39 9.55 -8.29
C LYS A 22 3.62 8.95 -6.92
N LEU A 23 2.71 9.25 -6.00
CA LEU A 23 2.67 8.58 -4.70
C LEU A 23 2.23 7.13 -4.92
N VAL A 24 2.95 6.19 -4.32
CA VAL A 24 2.57 4.78 -4.25
C VAL A 24 2.23 4.44 -2.82
N VAL A 25 1.08 3.82 -2.60
CA VAL A 25 0.65 3.32 -1.28
C VAL A 25 0.52 1.82 -1.36
N VAL A 26 1.14 1.13 -0.42
CA VAL A 26 1.24 -0.33 -0.39
C VAL A 26 0.55 -0.82 0.87
N ASP A 27 -0.51 -1.60 0.73
CA ASP A 27 -1.20 -2.31 1.82
C ASP A 27 -0.62 -3.72 1.97
N PHE A 28 0.07 -3.96 3.09
CA PHE A 28 0.54 -5.27 3.50
C PHE A 28 -0.53 -5.94 4.36
N THR A 29 -1.21 -6.92 3.76
CA THR A 29 -2.36 -7.61 4.33
C THR A 29 -2.08 -9.10 4.51
N ALA A 30 -3.02 -9.81 5.15
CA ALA A 30 -2.99 -11.26 5.26
C ALA A 30 -4.43 -11.80 5.33
N THR A 31 -4.69 -12.95 4.73
CA THR A 31 -6.02 -13.59 4.72
C THR A 31 -6.57 -13.93 6.11
N TRP A 32 -5.68 -14.23 7.06
CA TRP A 32 -5.99 -14.56 8.46
C TRP A 32 -6.09 -13.33 9.37
N CYS A 33 -5.72 -12.15 8.88
CA CYS A 33 -5.76 -10.91 9.64
C CYS A 33 -7.18 -10.33 9.69
N GLY A 34 -7.85 -10.48 10.84
CA GLY A 34 -9.18 -9.90 11.09
C GLY A 34 -9.25 -8.38 10.88
N PRO A 35 -8.35 -7.57 11.47
CA PRO A 35 -8.33 -6.12 11.27
C PRO A 35 -8.11 -5.68 9.82
N CYS A 36 -7.37 -6.47 9.03
CA CYS A 36 -7.11 -6.19 7.62
C CYS A 36 -8.40 -6.22 6.79
N LYS A 37 -9.32 -7.16 7.10
CA LYS A 37 -10.64 -7.25 6.44
C LYS A 37 -11.52 -6.03 6.69
N MET A 38 -11.28 -5.30 7.78
CA MET A 38 -12.01 -4.06 8.08
C MET A 38 -11.51 -2.88 7.25
N ILE A 39 -10.19 -2.76 7.05
CA ILE A 39 -9.59 -1.61 6.37
C ILE A 39 -9.46 -1.80 4.85
N GLY A 40 -9.38 -3.04 4.37
CA GLY A 40 -9.25 -3.36 2.93
C GLY A 40 -10.34 -2.72 2.04
N PRO A 41 -11.64 -2.76 2.41
CA PRO A 41 -12.69 -2.08 1.63
C PRO A 41 -12.48 -0.57 1.55
N GLU A 42 -11.98 0.06 2.62
CA GLU A 42 -11.68 1.49 2.61
C GLU A 42 -10.48 1.79 1.72
N PHE A 43 -9.43 0.98 1.78
CA PHE A 43 -8.26 1.12 0.92
C PHE A 43 -8.65 1.04 -0.56
N HIS A 44 -9.48 0.05 -0.92
CA HIS A 44 -10.04 -0.07 -2.26
C HIS A 44 -10.92 1.13 -2.63
N ASN A 45 -11.77 1.60 -1.72
CA ASN A 45 -12.58 2.79 -1.96
C ASN A 45 -11.69 4.01 -2.28
N GLN A 46 -10.62 4.25 -1.50
CA GLN A 46 -9.66 5.33 -1.75
C GLN A 46 -8.98 5.23 -3.12
N SER A 47 -8.70 4.03 -3.64
CA SER A 47 -8.11 3.85 -4.97
C SER A 47 -9.07 4.24 -6.11
N THR A 48 -10.38 4.13 -5.86
CA THR A 48 -11.40 4.48 -6.85
C THR A 48 -11.72 5.98 -6.90
N LEU A 49 -11.37 6.74 -5.85
CA LEU A 49 -11.70 8.15 -5.76
C LEU A 49 -10.93 8.99 -6.81
N PRO A 50 -11.60 9.93 -7.50
CA PRO A 50 -10.98 10.74 -8.55
C PRO A 50 -9.87 11.65 -8.01
N GLU A 51 -9.96 12.07 -6.74
CA GLU A 51 -8.90 12.84 -6.07
C GLU A 51 -7.58 12.07 -5.90
N ASN A 52 -7.63 10.74 -5.97
CA ASN A 52 -6.47 9.85 -5.85
C ASN A 52 -6.10 9.21 -7.20
N ALA A 53 -6.61 9.72 -8.34
CA ALA A 53 -6.27 9.19 -9.66
C ALA A 53 -4.76 9.31 -10.01
N ASN A 54 -4.03 10.17 -9.30
CA ASN A 54 -2.57 10.31 -9.43
C ASN A 54 -1.79 9.49 -8.38
N VAL A 55 -2.45 8.60 -7.65
CA VAL A 55 -1.84 7.72 -6.64
C VAL A 55 -1.95 6.29 -7.12
N VAL A 56 -0.87 5.52 -6.95
CA VAL A 56 -0.83 4.09 -7.25
C VAL A 56 -1.11 3.33 -5.96
N PHE A 57 -2.08 2.41 -5.99
CA PHE A 57 -2.43 1.58 -4.85
C PHE A 57 -1.99 0.15 -5.12
N LEU A 58 -1.08 -0.35 -4.30
CA LEU A 58 -0.58 -1.72 -4.34
C LEU A 58 -1.09 -2.47 -3.10
N GLN A 59 -1.37 -3.76 -3.27
CA GLN A 59 -1.67 -4.66 -2.16
C GLN A 59 -0.74 -5.85 -2.25
N VAL A 60 -0.15 -6.21 -1.12
CA VAL A 60 0.78 -7.31 -0.96
C VAL A 60 0.21 -8.21 0.13
N ASP A 61 -0.13 -9.45 -0.21
CA ASP A 61 -0.40 -10.46 0.80
C ASP A 61 0.94 -11.00 1.31
N VAL A 62 1.17 -10.92 2.62
CA VAL A 62 2.45 -11.35 3.20
C VAL A 62 2.65 -12.86 3.14
N ASP A 63 1.58 -13.65 3.01
CA ASP A 63 1.65 -15.11 2.86
C ASP A 63 2.03 -15.50 1.42
N ASP A 64 1.53 -14.77 0.41
CA ASP A 64 1.81 -15.04 -1.01
C ASP A 64 3.14 -14.41 -1.47
N ALA A 65 3.48 -13.22 -0.95
CA ALA A 65 4.63 -12.43 -1.37
C ALA A 65 5.65 -12.23 -0.23
N ASP A 66 6.11 -13.34 0.37
CA ASP A 66 7.06 -13.34 1.50
C ASP A 66 8.36 -12.59 1.21
N GLU A 67 8.85 -12.64 -0.03
CA GLU A 67 10.07 -11.91 -0.42
C GLU A 67 9.87 -10.38 -0.34
N VAL A 68 8.69 -9.89 -0.70
CA VAL A 68 8.34 -8.46 -0.65
C VAL A 68 8.15 -8.01 0.79
N SER A 69 7.44 -8.81 1.59
CA SER A 69 7.20 -8.51 3.00
C SER A 69 8.53 -8.48 3.79
N SER A 70 9.42 -9.44 3.52
CA SER A 70 10.77 -9.49 4.07
C SER A 70 11.63 -8.30 3.64
N PHE A 71 11.62 -7.97 2.34
CA PHE A 71 12.34 -6.80 1.82
C PHE A 71 11.87 -5.48 2.45
N CYS A 72 10.55 -5.34 2.62
CA CYS A 72 9.92 -4.16 3.23
C CYS A 72 9.93 -4.18 4.77
N LYS A 73 10.47 -5.25 5.38
CA LYS A 73 10.59 -5.45 6.83
C LYS A 73 9.24 -5.41 7.56
N ILE A 74 8.23 -6.05 6.98
CA ILE A 74 6.89 -6.12 7.56
C ILE A 74 6.88 -7.13 8.71
N GLY A 75 6.55 -6.66 9.92
CA GLY A 75 6.41 -7.51 11.10
C GLY A 75 4.99 -7.62 11.65
N CYS A 76 4.07 -6.78 11.17
CA CYS A 76 2.70 -6.69 11.66
C CYS A 76 1.74 -6.33 10.52
N MET A 77 0.53 -6.87 10.55
CA MET A 77 -0.51 -6.59 9.56
C MET A 77 -1.78 -6.01 10.25
N PRO A 78 -2.46 -5.04 9.63
CA PRO A 78 -2.10 -4.39 8.36
C PRO A 78 -0.96 -3.38 8.55
N THR A 79 -0.08 -3.26 7.56
CA THR A 79 0.91 -2.17 7.49
C THR A 79 0.79 -1.48 6.15
N PHE A 80 0.78 -0.15 6.17
CA PHE A 80 0.75 0.70 5.00
C PHE A 80 2.09 1.40 4.84
N GLN A 81 2.73 1.23 3.68
CA GLN A 81 3.94 1.98 3.34
C GLN A 81 3.67 2.93 2.17
N TYR A 82 4.28 4.11 2.22
CA TYR A 82 4.14 5.16 1.23
C TYR A 82 5.48 5.38 0.55
N TYR A 83 5.48 5.41 -0.78
CA TYR A 83 6.67 5.61 -1.59
C TYR A 83 6.46 6.77 -2.56
N LYS A 84 7.54 7.52 -2.81
CA LYS A 84 7.59 8.57 -3.84
C LYS A 84 8.97 8.49 -4.49
N ASN A 85 9.02 8.51 -5.83
CA ASN A 85 10.27 8.39 -6.58
C ASN A 85 11.10 7.15 -6.17
N GLY A 86 10.44 6.01 -6.01
CA GLY A 86 11.06 4.73 -5.63
C GLY A 86 11.59 4.64 -4.19
N SER A 87 11.43 5.68 -3.37
CA SER A 87 11.91 5.73 -1.99
C SER A 87 10.75 5.75 -0.99
N LYS A 88 10.90 5.04 0.13
CA LYS A 88 9.92 5.06 1.22
C LYS A 88 9.92 6.44 1.89
N VAL A 89 8.77 7.11 1.89
CA VAL A 89 8.59 8.44 2.49
C VAL A 89 7.90 8.39 3.84
N ASP A 90 7.03 7.40 4.06
CA ASP A 90 6.29 7.25 5.30
C ASP A 90 5.78 5.80 5.45
N GLU A 91 5.42 5.41 6.67
CA GLU A 91 4.74 4.15 6.95
C GLU A 91 3.82 4.25 8.17
N PHE A 92 2.89 3.32 8.26
CA PHE A 92 1.98 3.20 9.38
C PHE A 92 1.50 1.75 9.55
N SER A 93 1.55 1.23 10.76
CA SER A 93 1.01 -0.09 11.09
C SER A 93 -0.26 0.04 11.91
N GLY A 94 -1.28 -0.73 11.56
CA GLY A 94 -2.56 -0.82 12.25
C GLY A 94 -3.77 -0.55 11.36
N ALA A 95 -4.94 -0.99 11.81
CA ALA A 95 -6.20 -0.82 11.10
C ALA A 95 -6.87 0.54 11.42
N ASN A 96 -6.12 1.64 11.31
CA ASN A 96 -6.64 2.99 11.53
C ASN A 96 -6.93 3.70 10.21
N LYS A 97 -8.22 3.74 9.84
CA LYS A 97 -8.72 4.41 8.64
C LYS A 97 -8.34 5.90 8.58
N ASP A 98 -8.51 6.63 9.67
CA ASP A 98 -8.25 8.08 9.69
C ASP A 98 -6.76 8.36 9.45
N SER A 99 -5.87 7.61 10.11
CA SER A 99 -4.42 7.74 9.90
C SER A 99 -4.02 7.47 8.46
N MET A 100 -4.57 6.42 7.84
CA MET A 100 -4.31 6.07 6.45
C MET A 100 -4.72 7.21 5.50
N ILE A 101 -5.93 7.76 5.68
CA ILE A 101 -6.47 8.84 4.82
C ILE A 101 -5.70 10.14 5.03
N GLN A 102 -5.35 10.48 6.27
CA GLN A 102 -4.60 11.70 6.56
C GLN A 102 -3.20 11.66 5.93
N LYS A 103 -2.47 10.55 6.06
CA LYS A 103 -1.15 10.38 5.42
C LYS A 103 -1.25 10.40 3.90
N LEU A 104 -2.24 9.71 3.33
CA LEU A 104 -2.51 9.76 1.89
C LEU A 104 -2.71 11.20 1.39
N LYS A 105 -3.53 11.99 2.09
CA LYS A 105 -3.80 13.38 1.75
C LYS A 105 -2.57 14.28 1.92
N ALA A 106 -1.77 14.05 2.96
CA ALA A 106 -0.55 14.82 3.20
C ALA A 106 0.51 14.57 2.11
N LEU A 107 0.71 13.32 1.73
CA LEU A 107 1.82 12.89 0.86
C LEU A 107 1.53 12.98 -0.64
N ARG A 108 0.24 13.07 -1.03
CA ARG A 108 -0.16 13.23 -2.44
C ARG A 108 0.09 14.64 -3.00
N THR A 109 0.45 15.59 -2.14
CA THR A 109 0.71 17.00 -2.51
C THR A 109 2.06 17.18 -3.20
#